data_AF-A0A925SVE5-F1
#
_entry.id   AF-A0A925SVE5-F1
#
_cell.length_a   1.000
_cell.length_b   1.000
_cell.length_c   1.000
_cell.angle_alpha   90.00
_cell.angle_beta   90.00
_cell.angle_gamma   90.00
#
_symmetry.space_group_name_H-M   'P 1'
#
loop_
_entity.id
_entity.type
_entity.pdbx_description
1 polymer ?
#
loop_
_entity_poly.entity_id
_entity_poly.type
_entity_poly.pdbx_seq_one_letter_code
_entity_poly.pdbx_strand_id
1 'polypeptide(L)'
;LADTLAGEAPDRAEERIAAYLEEQGLPLSGNRTLGEITTRLLDHAADLRADPLRKEVAAVIDSYLAVSGAPRKAAERVAAIAKGAGIDLGPSLESSARRFECLEGSGIDLGRAAFATEFGRNLEYYSGLVFQIEAPGAGDAIAGGGRYDGLLAHLGAAREVPAIGSAIHTERLLAAVRGIS
;
A
#
# COMPACT_ATOMS: atom_id res chain seq x y z
N LEU A 1 -18.33 7.16 -19.88
CA LEU A 1 -17.89 8.47 -19.35
C LEU A 1 -16.40 8.70 -19.57
N ALA A 2 -15.50 7.84 -19.05
CA ALA A 2 -14.04 7.99 -19.19
C ALA A 2 -13.56 8.20 -20.65
N ASP A 3 -13.99 7.36 -21.59
CA ASP A 3 -13.62 7.50 -23.02
C ASP A 3 -14.06 8.84 -23.64
N THR A 4 -15.12 9.43 -23.11
CA THR A 4 -15.64 10.70 -23.63
C THR A 4 -14.95 11.90 -23.00
N LEU A 5 -14.34 11.77 -21.81
CA LEU A 5 -13.69 12.88 -21.10
C LEU A 5 -12.23 13.06 -21.53
N ALA A 6 -11.60 12.02 -22.07
CA ALA A 6 -10.17 12.05 -22.33
C ALA A 6 -9.81 12.96 -23.53
N GLY A 7 -8.93 13.92 -23.25
CA GLY A 7 -8.51 14.98 -24.17
C GLY A 7 -9.32 16.28 -24.05
N GLU A 8 -10.32 16.33 -23.18
CA GLU A 8 -11.06 17.56 -22.90
C GLU A 8 -10.30 18.51 -21.97
N ALA A 9 -10.54 19.81 -22.13
CA ALA A 9 -10.08 20.81 -21.18
C ALA A 9 -10.84 20.63 -19.85
N PRO A 10 -10.19 20.89 -18.69
CA PRO A 10 -10.77 20.67 -17.36
C PRO A 10 -12.18 21.27 -17.19
N ASP A 11 -12.38 22.50 -17.64
CA ASP A 11 -13.68 23.19 -17.52
C ASP A 11 -14.81 22.47 -18.27
N ARG A 12 -14.53 21.92 -19.45
CA ARG A 12 -15.53 21.16 -20.24
C ARG A 12 -15.81 19.78 -19.67
N ALA A 13 -14.77 19.13 -19.15
CA ALA A 13 -14.92 17.85 -18.45
C ALA A 13 -15.83 18.02 -17.22
N GLU A 14 -15.68 19.12 -16.49
CA GLU A 14 -16.50 19.45 -15.33
C GLU A 14 -17.97 19.67 -15.68
N GLU A 15 -18.26 20.45 -16.73
CA GLU A 15 -19.63 20.65 -17.26
C GLU A 15 -20.28 19.31 -17.64
N ARG A 16 -19.54 18.41 -18.30
CA ARG A 16 -20.06 17.11 -18.73
C ARG A 16 -20.29 16.15 -17.57
N ILE A 17 -19.44 16.18 -16.55
CA ILE A 17 -19.63 15.38 -15.34
C ILE A 17 -20.82 15.89 -14.55
N ALA A 18 -21.01 17.22 -14.44
CA ALA A 18 -22.19 17.80 -13.83
C ALA A 18 -23.48 17.33 -14.53
N ALA A 19 -23.54 17.44 -15.86
CA ALA A 19 -24.68 16.99 -16.65
C ALA A 19 -24.96 15.49 -16.50
N TYR A 20 -23.91 14.66 -16.48
CA TYR A 20 -24.03 13.23 -16.25
C TYR A 20 -24.57 12.90 -14.85
N LEU A 21 -24.07 13.56 -13.80
CA LEU A 21 -24.54 13.35 -12.43
C LEU A 21 -26.02 13.74 -12.29
N GLU A 22 -26.43 14.84 -12.91
CA GLU A 22 -27.83 15.29 -12.93
C GLU A 22 -28.74 14.31 -13.69
N GLU A 23 -28.34 13.87 -14.88
CA GLU A 23 -29.08 12.89 -15.69
C GLU A 23 -29.26 11.55 -14.97
N GLN A 24 -28.23 11.09 -14.26
CA GLN A 24 -28.27 9.84 -13.49
C GLN A 24 -28.90 10.01 -12.09
N GLY A 25 -29.32 11.23 -11.71
CA GLY A 25 -29.86 11.52 -10.39
C GLY A 25 -28.88 11.22 -9.25
N LEU A 26 -27.58 11.32 -9.51
CA LEU A 26 -26.51 11.06 -8.55
C LEU A 26 -26.15 12.34 -7.79
N PRO A 27 -26.48 12.46 -6.50
CA PRO A 27 -26.12 13.64 -5.73
C PRO A 27 -24.61 13.70 -5.51
N LEU A 28 -24.03 14.89 -5.62
CA LEU A 28 -22.70 15.21 -5.08
C LEU A 28 -22.74 14.98 -3.56
N SER A 29 -22.30 13.81 -3.14
CA SER A 29 -22.38 13.34 -1.76
C SER A 29 -20.98 13.05 -1.23
N GLY A 30 -20.71 13.52 0.00
CA GLY A 30 -19.39 13.45 0.65
C GLY A 30 -18.60 14.77 0.62
N ASN A 31 -17.31 14.69 0.96
CA ASN A 31 -16.43 15.87 1.10
C ASN A 31 -15.69 16.26 -0.19
N ARG A 32 -16.00 15.62 -1.33
CA ARG A 32 -15.32 15.88 -2.61
C ARG A 32 -16.10 16.90 -3.42
N THR A 33 -15.39 17.90 -3.92
CA THR A 33 -15.89 18.87 -4.88
C THR A 33 -16.01 18.26 -6.27
N LEU A 34 -16.83 18.89 -7.13
CA LEU A 34 -16.97 18.47 -8.51
C LEU A 34 -15.62 18.52 -9.26
N GLY A 35 -14.84 19.58 -9.09
CA GLY A 35 -13.49 19.70 -9.66
C GLY A 35 -12.53 18.57 -9.23
N GLU A 36 -12.56 18.12 -7.98
CA GLU A 36 -11.75 16.98 -7.52
C GLU A 36 -12.19 15.66 -8.16
N ILE A 37 -13.49 15.47 -8.34
CA ILE A 37 -14.04 14.31 -9.06
C ILE A 37 -13.61 14.36 -10.54
N THR A 38 -13.72 15.53 -11.17
CA THR A 38 -13.32 15.77 -12.56
C THR A 38 -11.85 15.48 -12.77
N THR A 39 -10.98 16.00 -11.90
CA THR A 39 -9.54 15.76 -11.98
C THR A 39 -9.22 14.27 -11.93
N ARG A 40 -9.78 13.54 -10.96
CA ARG A 40 -9.55 12.08 -10.84
C ARG A 40 -10.06 11.29 -12.03
N LEU A 41 -11.20 11.68 -12.61
CA LEU A 41 -11.75 11.01 -13.78
C LEU A 41 -10.93 11.29 -15.03
N LEU A 42 -10.38 12.50 -15.17
CA LEU A 42 -9.45 12.85 -16.22
C LEU A 42 -8.13 12.09 -16.08
N ASP A 43 -7.56 12.03 -14.88
CA ASP A 43 -6.35 11.24 -14.59
C ASP A 43 -6.57 9.77 -14.94
N HIS A 44 -7.69 9.18 -14.50
CA HIS A 44 -8.03 7.79 -14.81
C HIS A 44 -8.22 7.54 -16.31
N ALA A 45 -8.86 8.47 -17.02
CA ALA A 45 -9.07 8.36 -18.46
C ALA A 45 -7.75 8.55 -19.25
N ALA A 46 -6.82 9.36 -18.72
CA ALA A 46 -5.48 9.52 -19.27
C ALA A 46 -4.65 8.23 -19.05
N ASP A 47 -4.69 7.65 -17.86
CA ASP A 47 -3.99 6.39 -17.54
C ASP A 47 -4.42 5.23 -18.44
N LEU A 48 -5.72 5.10 -18.72
CA LEU A 48 -6.27 4.08 -19.62
C LEU A 48 -5.75 4.21 -21.07
N ARG A 49 -5.30 5.40 -21.46
CA ARG A 49 -4.77 5.71 -22.79
C ARG A 49 -3.25 5.83 -22.82
N ALA A 50 -2.59 5.76 -21.67
CA ALA A 50 -1.14 5.83 -21.61
C ALA A 50 -0.53 4.64 -22.35
N ASP A 51 0.61 4.89 -23.00
CA ASP A 51 1.38 3.80 -23.59
C ASP A 51 1.72 2.77 -22.50
N PRO A 52 1.60 1.46 -22.78
CA PRO A 52 2.01 0.44 -21.84
C PRO A 52 3.44 0.65 -21.37
N LEU A 53 3.70 0.32 -20.10
CA LEU A 53 5.06 0.36 -19.56
C LEU A 53 6.01 -0.41 -20.48
N ARG A 54 7.20 0.15 -20.67
CA ARG A 54 8.29 -0.54 -21.34
C ARG A 54 8.50 -1.90 -20.69
N LYS A 55 8.70 -2.94 -21.50
CA LYS A 55 8.85 -4.33 -21.01
C LYS A 55 9.94 -4.45 -19.95
N GLU A 56 11.02 -3.70 -20.11
CA GLU A 56 12.12 -3.65 -19.13
C GLU A 56 11.66 -3.12 -17.77
N VAL A 57 10.82 -2.08 -17.73
CA VAL A 57 10.29 -1.50 -16.50
C VAL A 57 9.29 -2.46 -15.84
N ALA A 58 8.39 -3.02 -16.63
CA ALA A 58 7.44 -4.03 -16.14
C ALA A 58 8.16 -5.23 -15.52
N ALA A 59 9.22 -5.73 -16.18
CA ALA A 59 10.03 -6.83 -15.65
C ALA A 59 10.72 -6.52 -14.31
N VAL A 60 11.17 -5.26 -14.10
CA VAL A 60 11.73 -4.82 -12.81
C VAL A 60 10.65 -4.82 -11.73
N ILE A 61 9.46 -4.30 -12.04
CA ILE A 61 8.32 -4.28 -11.11
C ILE A 61 7.92 -5.72 -10.75
N ASP A 62 7.74 -6.60 -11.73
CA ASP A 62 7.38 -8.00 -11.52
C ASP A 62 8.44 -8.72 -10.67
N SER A 63 9.73 -8.49 -10.97
CA SER A 63 10.84 -9.06 -10.20
C SER A 63 10.83 -8.59 -8.75
N TYR A 64 10.54 -7.30 -8.52
CA TYR A 64 10.42 -6.72 -7.19
C TYR A 64 9.22 -7.32 -6.44
N LEU A 65 8.04 -7.38 -7.06
CA LEU A 65 6.82 -7.93 -6.45
C LEU A 65 6.95 -9.42 -6.13
N ALA A 66 7.73 -10.17 -6.91
CA ALA A 66 8.04 -11.58 -6.66
C ALA A 66 9.09 -11.81 -5.55
N VAL A 67 9.48 -10.77 -4.80
CA VAL A 67 10.40 -10.94 -3.67
C VAL A 67 9.64 -11.36 -2.42
N SER A 68 9.84 -12.62 -2.03
CA SER A 68 9.43 -13.14 -0.72
C SER A 68 10.49 -14.08 -0.13
N GLY A 69 10.43 -14.33 1.17
CA GLY A 69 11.28 -15.29 1.89
C GLY A 69 11.84 -14.75 3.21
N ALA A 70 12.96 -15.30 3.66
CA ALA A 70 13.60 -14.85 4.91
C ALA A 70 13.99 -13.36 4.83
N PRO A 71 13.75 -12.55 5.88
CA PRO A 71 13.88 -11.08 5.81
C PRO A 71 15.20 -10.56 5.22
N ARG A 72 16.33 -11.07 5.70
CA ARG A 72 17.67 -10.63 5.23
C ARG A 72 17.92 -11.00 3.76
N LYS A 73 17.61 -12.24 3.37
CA LYS A 73 17.75 -12.70 1.98
C LYS A 73 16.81 -11.95 1.03
N ALA A 74 15.60 -11.64 1.48
CA ALA A 74 14.66 -10.85 0.70
C ALA A 74 15.18 -9.42 0.48
N ALA A 75 15.71 -8.77 1.51
CA ALA A 75 16.34 -7.46 1.37
C ALA A 75 17.56 -7.47 0.43
N GLU A 76 18.40 -8.51 0.48
CA GLU A 76 19.50 -8.71 -0.48
C GLU A 76 18.99 -8.83 -1.93
N ARG A 77 17.89 -9.58 -2.15
CA ARG A 77 17.26 -9.68 -3.48
C ARG A 77 16.71 -8.34 -3.96
N VAL A 78 16.06 -7.56 -3.10
CA VAL A 78 15.59 -6.20 -3.42
C VAL A 78 16.78 -5.32 -3.81
N ALA A 79 17.88 -5.38 -3.06
CA ALA A 79 19.09 -4.62 -3.36
C ALA A 79 19.68 -5.00 -4.73
N ALA A 80 19.71 -6.28 -5.07
CA ALA A 80 20.18 -6.76 -6.35
C ALA A 80 19.31 -6.28 -7.53
N ILE A 81 17.98 -6.32 -7.38
CA ILE A 81 17.03 -5.81 -8.38
C ILE A 81 17.22 -4.30 -8.57
N ALA A 82 17.27 -3.54 -7.48
CA ALA A 82 17.45 -2.09 -7.51
C ALA A 82 18.77 -1.70 -8.19
N LYS A 83 19.87 -2.35 -7.83
CA LYS A 83 21.18 -2.15 -8.47
C LYS A 83 21.15 -2.46 -9.96
N GLY A 84 20.52 -3.57 -10.36
CA GLY A 84 20.36 -3.96 -11.76
C GLY A 84 19.55 -2.95 -12.58
N ALA A 85 18.60 -2.27 -11.94
CA ALA A 85 17.76 -1.24 -12.54
C ALA A 85 18.35 0.19 -12.43
N GLY A 86 19.48 0.37 -11.75
CA GLY A 86 20.06 1.69 -11.49
C GLY A 86 19.26 2.54 -10.50
N ILE A 87 18.47 1.92 -9.63
CA ILE A 87 17.63 2.58 -8.61
C ILE A 87 18.38 2.58 -7.27
N ASP A 88 18.47 3.75 -6.64
CA ASP A 88 19.01 3.85 -5.28
C ASP A 88 17.92 3.61 -4.23
N LEU A 89 18.01 2.47 -3.55
CA LEU A 89 17.20 2.12 -2.39
C LEU A 89 18.03 2.02 -1.09
N GLY A 90 19.27 2.50 -1.09
CA GLY A 90 20.22 2.37 0.03
C GLY A 90 19.62 2.78 1.37
N PRO A 91 19.06 3.99 1.51
CA PRO A 91 18.48 4.45 2.78
C PRO A 91 17.33 3.58 3.29
N SER A 92 16.47 3.10 2.40
CA SER A 92 15.33 2.22 2.74
C SER A 92 15.81 0.83 3.15
N LEU A 93 16.80 0.28 2.45
CA LEU A 93 17.40 -1.02 2.78
C LEU A 93 18.15 -0.97 4.12
N GLU A 94 18.88 0.11 4.40
CA GLU A 94 19.52 0.36 5.70
C GLU A 94 18.50 0.50 6.83
N SER A 95 17.38 1.17 6.58
CA SER A 95 16.27 1.26 7.55
C SER A 95 15.67 -0.11 7.85
N SER A 96 15.46 -0.95 6.83
CA SER A 96 15.00 -2.33 7.01
C SER A 96 16.02 -3.19 7.76
N ALA A 97 17.31 -3.09 7.43
CA ALA A 97 18.37 -3.82 8.11
C ALA A 97 18.46 -3.48 9.60
N ARG A 98 18.48 -2.18 9.95
CA ARG A 98 18.43 -1.71 11.34
C ARG A 98 17.20 -2.24 12.07
N ARG A 99 16.06 -2.29 11.40
CA ARG A 99 14.83 -2.83 11.98
C ARG A 99 14.95 -4.31 12.30
N PHE A 100 15.52 -5.11 11.40
CA PHE A 100 15.75 -6.53 11.64
C PHE A 100 16.66 -6.74 12.85
N GLU A 101 17.73 -5.96 12.98
CA GLU A 101 18.63 -5.98 14.14
C GLU A 101 17.90 -5.62 15.44
N CYS A 102 17.06 -4.58 15.44
CA CYS A 102 16.27 -4.23 16.62
C CYS A 102 15.26 -5.31 17.03
N LEU A 103 14.63 -5.98 16.06
CA LEU A 103 13.69 -7.08 16.33
C LEU A 103 14.42 -8.27 16.95
N GLU A 104 15.55 -8.70 16.37
CA GLU A 104 16.38 -9.77 16.91
C GLU A 104 16.93 -9.42 18.30
N GLY A 105 17.41 -8.17 18.48
CA GLY A 105 17.88 -7.66 19.78
C GLY A 105 16.77 -7.60 20.84
N SER A 106 15.51 -7.60 20.43
CA SER A 106 14.34 -7.68 21.33
C SER A 106 13.87 -9.13 21.56
N GLY A 107 14.61 -10.13 21.06
CA GLY A 107 14.29 -11.55 21.22
C GLY A 107 13.34 -12.14 20.17
N ILE A 108 13.05 -11.42 19.08
CA ILE A 108 12.22 -11.93 17.99
C ILE A 108 13.09 -12.79 17.06
N ASP A 109 12.72 -14.06 16.92
CA ASP A 109 13.36 -14.97 15.98
C ASP A 109 12.91 -14.70 14.54
N LEU A 110 13.72 -13.97 13.78
CA LEU A 110 13.46 -13.70 12.36
C LEU A 110 13.57 -14.96 11.47
N GLY A 111 14.11 -16.07 11.97
CA GLY A 111 14.03 -17.37 11.30
C GLY A 111 12.60 -17.90 11.17
N ARG A 112 11.68 -17.40 12.01
CA ARG A 112 10.24 -17.68 11.96
C ARG A 112 9.43 -16.61 11.23
N ALA A 113 10.09 -15.56 10.73
CA ALA A 113 9.45 -14.50 9.98
C ALA A 113 9.61 -14.71 8.47
N ALA A 114 8.61 -14.25 7.72
CA ALA A 114 8.69 -14.11 6.28
C ALA A 114 8.55 -12.63 5.92
N PHE A 115 9.30 -12.20 4.91
CA PHE A 115 9.19 -10.90 4.29
C PHE A 115 8.64 -11.08 2.88
N ALA A 116 7.78 -10.16 2.44
CA ALA A 116 7.33 -10.06 1.07
C ALA A 116 7.14 -8.60 0.68
N THR A 117 7.58 -8.21 -0.50
CA THR A 117 7.44 -6.84 -1.03
C THR A 117 6.02 -6.52 -1.48
N GLU A 118 5.24 -7.53 -1.88
CA GLU A 118 3.84 -7.38 -2.25
C GLU A 118 2.89 -7.27 -1.04
N PHE A 119 3.37 -7.61 0.16
CA PHE A 119 2.56 -7.61 1.37
C PHE A 119 2.17 -6.18 1.77
N GLY A 120 0.88 -5.98 2.07
CA GLY A 120 0.35 -4.70 2.52
C GLY A 120 0.06 -3.68 1.42
N ARG A 121 0.20 -4.03 0.14
CA ARG A 121 -0.13 -3.13 -1.00
C ARG A 121 -1.56 -2.58 -0.98
N ASN A 122 -2.51 -3.36 -0.45
CA ASN A 122 -3.92 -2.97 -0.36
C ASN A 122 -4.23 -2.16 0.91
N LEU A 123 -3.23 -1.83 1.73
CA LEU A 123 -3.38 -1.13 3.01
C LEU A 123 -2.85 0.29 2.90
N GLU A 124 -3.55 1.10 2.11
CA GLU A 124 -3.14 2.45 1.63
C GLU A 124 -2.84 3.46 2.74
N TYR A 125 -3.21 3.19 4.00
CA TYR A 125 -2.95 4.09 5.13
C TYR A 125 -1.58 3.87 5.81
N TYR A 126 -0.87 2.77 5.52
CA TYR A 126 0.47 2.55 6.05
C TYR A 126 1.53 3.27 5.21
N SER A 127 2.46 3.94 5.89
CA SER A 127 3.55 4.73 5.29
C SER A 127 4.93 4.05 5.43
N GLY A 128 4.99 2.79 5.88
CA GLY A 128 6.25 2.11 6.13
C GLY A 128 6.08 0.61 6.38
N LEU A 129 6.79 0.07 7.39
CA LEU A 129 6.66 -1.34 7.76
C LEU A 129 5.19 -1.71 8.00
N VAL A 130 4.78 -2.82 7.41
CA VAL A 130 3.55 -3.52 7.73
C VAL A 130 3.92 -4.93 8.16
N PHE A 131 3.21 -5.48 9.14
CA PHE A 131 3.40 -6.84 9.62
C PHE A 131 2.07 -7.48 10.01
N GLN A 132 2.05 -8.80 9.98
CA GLN A 132 1.01 -9.61 10.60
C GLN A 132 1.65 -10.73 11.41
N ILE A 133 0.90 -11.21 12.39
CA ILE A 133 1.27 -12.35 13.24
C ILE A 133 0.24 -13.43 12.97
N GLU A 134 0.73 -14.58 12.54
CA GLU A 134 -0.06 -15.76 12.29
C GLU A 134 0.21 -16.79 13.38
N ALA A 135 -0.81 -17.61 13.68
CA ALA A 135 -0.68 -18.74 14.58
C ALA A 135 -1.15 -20.02 13.86
N PRO A 136 -0.47 -21.16 14.06
CA PRO A 136 -0.92 -22.44 13.53
C PRO A 136 -2.38 -22.72 13.91
N GLY A 137 -3.20 -23.09 12.94
CA GLY A 137 -4.62 -23.39 13.16
C GLY A 137 -5.55 -22.16 13.28
N ALA A 138 -5.05 -20.92 13.23
CA ALA A 138 -5.93 -19.74 13.30
C ALA A 138 -6.68 -19.45 11.99
N GLY A 139 -6.25 -20.04 10.86
CA GLY A 139 -6.81 -19.82 9.51
C GLY A 139 -6.50 -18.44 8.90
N ASP A 140 -6.32 -17.42 9.73
CA ASP A 140 -6.01 -16.04 9.36
C ASP A 140 -5.09 -15.40 10.43
N ALA A 141 -4.57 -14.20 10.16
CA ALA A 141 -3.72 -13.46 11.09
C ALA A 141 -4.45 -13.19 12.43
N ILE A 142 -3.74 -13.42 13.54
CA ILE A 142 -4.21 -13.17 14.90
C ILE A 142 -3.92 -11.74 15.37
N ALA A 143 -2.94 -11.07 14.74
CA ALA A 143 -2.65 -9.67 14.94
C ALA A 143 -2.04 -9.06 13.68
N GLY A 144 -2.18 -7.76 13.51
CA GLY A 144 -1.65 -7.01 12.38
C GLY A 144 -1.31 -5.59 12.77
N GLY A 145 -0.35 -5.00 12.08
CA GLY A 145 0.11 -3.66 12.43
C GLY A 145 1.06 -3.08 11.41
N GLY A 146 1.48 -1.85 11.67
CA GLY A 146 2.41 -1.15 10.80
C GLY A 146 2.55 0.32 11.15
N ARG A 147 3.39 1.01 10.38
CA ARG A 147 3.66 2.45 10.50
C ARG A 147 2.71 3.26 9.64
N TYR A 148 2.07 4.29 10.19
CA TYR A 148 0.99 5.07 9.56
C TYR A 148 1.14 6.57 9.87
N ASP A 149 2.24 7.16 9.42
CA ASP A 149 2.63 8.54 9.78
C ASP A 149 1.64 9.62 9.28
N GLY A 150 0.97 9.35 8.15
CA GLY A 150 -0.02 10.26 7.55
C GLY A 150 -1.43 10.14 8.13
N LEU A 151 -1.74 9.09 8.88
CA LEU A 151 -3.13 8.79 9.29
C LEU A 151 -3.74 9.93 10.12
N LEU A 152 -3.02 10.47 11.09
CA LEU A 152 -3.56 11.54 11.95
C LEU A 152 -3.77 12.85 11.18
N ALA A 153 -2.93 13.14 10.18
CA ALA A 153 -3.12 14.31 9.32
C ALA A 153 -4.40 14.17 8.48
N HIS A 154 -4.66 12.99 7.91
CA HIS A 154 -5.91 12.70 7.21
C HIS A 154 -7.16 12.82 8.11
N LEU A 155 -7.00 12.67 9.43
CA LEU A 155 -8.06 12.83 10.42
C LEU A 155 -8.14 14.25 11.02
N GLY A 156 -7.38 15.21 10.50
CA GLY A 156 -7.46 16.63 10.88
C GLY A 156 -6.39 17.10 11.87
N ALA A 157 -5.33 16.33 12.12
CA ALA A 157 -4.18 16.84 12.86
C ALA A 157 -3.47 17.96 12.08
N ALA A 158 -3.06 19.02 12.79
CA ALA A 158 -2.40 20.19 12.18
C ALA A 158 -1.00 19.92 11.59
N ARG A 159 -0.42 18.76 11.90
CA ARG A 159 0.87 18.31 11.37
C ARG A 159 0.87 16.78 11.27
N GLU A 160 1.76 16.25 10.43
CA GLU A 160 2.06 14.82 10.44
C GLU A 160 2.63 14.39 11.79
N VAL A 161 2.18 13.22 12.25
CA VAL A 161 2.61 12.63 13.52
C VAL A 161 3.04 11.20 13.23
N PRO A 162 4.37 10.92 13.26
CA PRO A 162 4.84 9.58 13.02
C PRO A 162 4.25 8.59 14.02
N ALA A 163 3.70 7.48 13.52
CA ALA A 163 2.93 6.55 14.32
C ALA A 163 3.14 5.11 13.87
N ILE A 164 3.15 4.20 14.84
CA ILE A 164 3.21 2.75 14.61
C ILE A 164 2.34 2.09 15.67
N GLY A 165 1.67 1.01 15.29
CA GLY A 165 0.78 0.28 16.19
C GLY A 165 0.32 -1.03 15.59
N SER A 166 -0.46 -1.75 16.38
CA SER A 166 -1.00 -3.07 16.02
C SER A 166 -2.33 -3.30 16.70
N ALA A 167 -3.16 -4.12 16.08
CA ALA A 167 -4.40 -4.64 16.64
C ALA A 167 -4.30 -6.17 16.78
N ILE A 168 -4.94 -6.70 17.81
CA ILE A 168 -5.03 -8.14 18.08
C ILE A 168 -6.48 -8.56 17.90
N HIS A 169 -6.72 -9.61 17.13
CA HIS A 169 -8.03 -10.23 16.99
C HIS A 169 -8.24 -11.21 18.16
N THR A 170 -8.94 -10.76 19.20
CA THR A 170 -9.12 -11.50 20.45
C THR A 170 -9.74 -12.87 20.25
N GLU A 171 -10.72 -12.99 19.36
CA GLU A 171 -11.43 -14.23 19.06
C GLU A 171 -10.50 -15.24 18.38
N ARG A 172 -9.70 -14.77 17.41
CA ARG A 172 -8.74 -15.61 16.66
C ARG A 172 -7.57 -16.03 17.54
N LEU A 173 -7.08 -15.13 18.39
CA LEU A 173 -6.06 -15.46 19.37
C LEU A 173 -6.57 -16.52 20.35
N LEU A 174 -7.80 -16.36 20.86
CA LEU A 174 -8.40 -17.33 21.78
C LEU A 174 -8.60 -18.70 21.11
N ALA A 175 -9.05 -18.72 19.86
CA ALA A 175 -9.16 -19.91 19.03
C ALA A 175 -7.82 -20.63 18.87
N ALA A 176 -6.77 -19.89 18.50
CA ALA A 176 -5.40 -20.41 18.35
C ALA A 176 -4.84 -20.97 19.66
N VAL A 177 -5.04 -20.28 20.78
CA VAL A 177 -4.57 -20.72 22.11
C VAL A 177 -5.31 -21.98 22.58
N ARG A 178 -6.60 -22.11 22.26
CA ARG A 178 -7.42 -23.27 22.65
C ARG A 178 -7.33 -24.45 21.67
N GLY A 179 -6.70 -24.27 20.52
CA GLY A 179 -6.66 -25.28 19.45
C GLY A 179 -8.02 -25.57 18.82
N ILE A 180 -8.91 -24.56 18.81
CA ILE A 180 -10.24 -24.66 18.20
C ILE A 180 -10.15 -23.93 16.87
N SER A 181 -10.08 -24.68 15.77
CA SER A 181 -9.97 -24.18 14.39
C SER A 181 -11.24 -24.48 13.61
#